data_AF-A0A7C4C6U8-F1
#
_entry.id   AF-A0A7C4C6U8-F1
#
_cell.length_a   1.000
_cell.length_b   1.000
_cell.length_c   1.000
_cell.angle_alpha   90.00
_cell.angle_beta   90.00
_cell.angle_gamma   90.00
#
_symmetry.space_group_name_H-M   'P 1'
#
loop_
_entity.id
_entity.type
_entity.pdbx_description
1 polymer ?
#
loop_
_entity_poly.entity_id
_entity_poly.type
_entity_poly.pdbx_seq_one_letter_code
_entity_poly.pdbx_strand_id
1 'polypeptide(L)'
;YPKYSSDVKRSSIKVNYKPLDMVLTWQWPIIYFSFIFTVAIVLIFAAQLKMLAKTFNISGWYLNIALFLFPIGNGLSRIFAGIASDCIGRIKSMFIFYLLLGLSTLSLIYLGGNPNLFVILSFIVALFGGSPFAFYPSIIGDYYGSLYATANYGLTYTAKAWAGLISGWLTGYLYLIFGSYDQILLFLAFSSIIAAFLSLILKPPTK
;
A
#
# COMPACT_ATOMS: atom_id res chain seq x y z
N TYR A 1 -21.37 46.28 28.88
CA TYR A 1 -20.08 45.61 28.61
C TYR A 1 -20.30 44.10 28.58
N PRO A 2 -20.33 43.43 27.41
CA PRO A 2 -20.51 41.99 27.37
C PRO A 2 -19.18 41.28 27.68
N LYS A 3 -19.26 40.25 28.52
CA LYS A 3 -18.14 39.37 28.89
C LYS A 3 -17.75 38.50 27.69
N TYR A 4 -16.49 38.59 27.27
CA TYR A 4 -15.90 37.69 26.29
C TYR A 4 -15.68 36.33 26.97
N SER A 5 -16.49 35.32 26.60
CA SER A 5 -16.29 33.94 27.01
C SER A 5 -15.04 33.41 26.33
N SER A 6 -13.99 33.19 27.13
CA SER A 6 -12.73 32.57 26.71
C SER A 6 -12.90 31.06 26.53
N ASP A 7 -13.80 30.64 25.64
CA ASP A 7 -13.85 29.28 25.11
C ASP A 7 -12.89 29.17 23.92
N VAL A 8 -11.61 29.47 24.16
CA VAL A 8 -10.55 28.99 23.28
C VAL A 8 -10.50 27.48 23.51
N LYS A 9 -11.24 26.73 22.67
CA LYS A 9 -11.02 25.31 22.44
C LYS A 9 -9.52 25.09 22.48
N ARG A 10 -9.03 24.38 23.50
CA ARG A 10 -7.66 23.84 23.53
C ARG A 10 -7.48 23.11 22.21
N SER A 11 -6.85 23.77 21.23
CA SER A 11 -6.31 23.06 20.09
C SER A 11 -5.33 22.09 20.73
N SER A 12 -5.61 20.80 20.57
CA SER A 12 -4.69 19.76 21.00
C SER A 12 -3.31 20.17 20.52
N ILE A 13 -2.37 20.44 21.44
CA ILE A 13 -0.98 20.66 21.07
C ILE A 13 -0.60 19.42 20.26
N LYS A 14 -0.48 19.55 18.93
CA LYS A 14 -0.08 18.45 18.07
C LYS A 14 1.34 18.10 18.49
N VAL A 15 1.46 17.04 19.28
CA VAL A 15 2.73 16.55 19.77
C VAL A 15 3.56 16.17 18.56
N ASN A 16 4.70 16.82 18.38
CA ASN A 16 5.65 16.48 17.33
C ASN A 16 6.56 15.37 17.84
N TYR A 17 6.49 14.20 17.21
CA TYR A 17 7.33 13.05 17.54
C TYR A 17 8.62 13.12 16.73
N LYS A 18 9.75 12.91 17.39
CA LYS A 18 11.01 12.67 16.70
C LYS A 18 10.99 11.27 16.06
N PRO A 19 11.85 10.99 15.06
CA PRO A 19 11.86 9.69 14.38
C PRO A 19 12.00 8.49 15.31
N LEU A 20 12.83 8.59 16.36
CA LEU A 20 12.98 7.51 17.33
C LEU A 20 11.73 7.33 18.20
N ASP A 21 11.11 8.43 18.64
CA ASP A 21 9.86 8.38 19.42
C ASP A 21 8.73 7.74 18.60
N MET A 22 8.69 7.99 17.29
CA MET A 22 7.72 7.40 16.37
C MET A 22 7.88 5.88 16.30
N VAL A 23 9.10 5.36 16.12
CA VAL A 23 9.37 3.92 15.99
C VAL A 23 8.97 3.14 17.25
N LEU A 24 9.06 3.79 18.42
CA LEU A 24 8.66 3.20 19.69
C LEU A 24 7.14 3.10 19.88
N THR A 25 6.34 3.76 19.03
CA THR A 25 4.88 3.65 19.08
C THR A 25 4.41 2.31 18.49
N TRP A 26 3.30 1.79 19.01
CA TRP A 26 2.73 0.52 18.52
C TRP A 26 2.08 0.64 17.13
N GLN A 27 1.74 1.85 16.70
CA GLN A 27 1.17 2.14 15.38
C GLN A 27 2.21 2.02 14.27
N TRP A 28 3.44 2.48 14.52
CA TRP A 28 4.50 2.48 13.52
C TRP A 28 4.82 1.10 12.93
N PRO A 29 5.00 0.01 13.71
CA PRO A 29 5.25 -1.31 13.11
C PRO A 29 4.08 -1.79 12.25
N ILE A 30 2.82 -1.53 12.62
CA ILE A 30 1.65 -1.88 11.79
C ILE A 30 1.71 -1.15 10.45
N ILE A 31 1.98 0.16 10.48
CA ILE A 31 2.18 1.01 9.30
C ILE A 31 3.34 0.45 8.46
N TYR A 32 4.47 0.13 9.08
CA TYR A 32 5.69 -0.31 8.41
C TYR A 32 5.50 -1.65 7.70
N PHE A 33 4.98 -2.67 8.39
CA PHE A 33 4.72 -3.98 7.78
C PHE A 33 3.63 -3.92 6.71
N SER A 34 2.55 -3.16 6.95
CA SER A 34 1.50 -2.94 5.95
C SER A 34 2.07 -2.29 4.68
N PHE A 35 2.98 -1.32 4.82
CA PHE A 35 3.70 -0.73 3.69
C PHE A 35 4.51 -1.80 2.94
N ILE A 36 5.33 -2.57 3.65
CA ILE A 36 6.19 -3.61 3.04
C ILE A 36 5.36 -4.54 2.15
N PHE A 37 4.30 -5.16 2.69
CA PHE A 37 3.55 -6.17 1.95
C PHE A 37 2.71 -5.60 0.81
N THR A 38 2.03 -4.46 1.03
CA THR A 38 1.22 -3.82 -0.02
C THR A 38 2.09 -3.33 -1.19
N VAL A 39 3.26 -2.77 -0.90
CA VAL A 39 4.20 -2.32 -1.94
C VAL A 39 4.95 -3.48 -2.57
N ALA A 40 5.19 -4.59 -1.86
CA ALA A 40 5.79 -5.78 -2.45
C ALA A 40 4.93 -6.34 -3.60
N ILE A 41 3.60 -6.34 -3.44
CA ILE A 41 2.67 -6.71 -4.53
C ILE A 41 2.95 -5.86 -5.77
N VAL A 42 2.91 -4.54 -5.64
CA VAL A 42 3.12 -3.64 -6.78
C VAL A 42 4.48 -3.83 -7.43
N LEU A 43 5.53 -4.03 -6.63
CA LEU A 43 6.88 -4.19 -7.15
C LEU A 43 7.05 -5.53 -7.89
N ILE A 44 6.39 -6.61 -7.47
CA ILE A 44 6.38 -7.87 -8.23
C ILE A 44 5.78 -7.63 -9.61
N PHE A 45 4.62 -6.98 -9.69
CA PHE A 45 4.01 -6.70 -10.98
C PHE A 45 4.87 -5.76 -11.81
N ALA A 46 5.43 -4.70 -11.22
CA ALA A 46 6.28 -3.76 -11.94
C ALA A 46 7.55 -4.42 -12.52
N ALA A 47 8.20 -5.30 -11.77
CA ALA A 47 9.46 -5.92 -12.15
C ALA A 47 9.29 -7.20 -12.98
N GLN A 48 8.20 -7.95 -12.75
CA GLN A 48 8.06 -9.33 -13.23
C GLN A 48 6.77 -9.57 -14.04
N LEU A 49 6.09 -8.52 -14.52
CA LEU A 49 4.84 -8.67 -15.29
C LEU A 49 4.97 -9.64 -16.48
N LYS A 50 6.11 -9.58 -17.18
CA LYS A 50 6.40 -10.49 -18.31
C LYS A 50 6.47 -11.95 -17.87
N MET A 51 7.04 -12.22 -16.71
CA MET A 51 7.19 -13.58 -16.18
C MET A 51 5.87 -14.10 -15.60
N LEU A 52 5.07 -13.22 -14.99
CA LEU A 52 3.67 -13.51 -14.63
C LEU A 52 2.85 -13.85 -15.88
N ALA A 53 2.89 -13.01 -16.91
CA ALA A 53 2.17 -13.27 -18.17
C ALA A 53 2.56 -14.61 -18.79
N LYS A 54 3.85 -15.00 -18.73
CA LYS A 54 4.30 -16.32 -19.18
C LYS A 54 3.69 -17.46 -18.35
N THR A 55 3.58 -17.29 -17.03
CA THR A 55 2.95 -18.28 -16.14
C THR A 55 1.47 -18.49 -16.46
N PHE A 56 0.76 -17.40 -16.82
CA PHE A 56 -0.64 -17.44 -17.22
C PHE A 56 -0.88 -17.74 -18.72
N ASN A 57 0.17 -18.08 -19.49
CA ASN A 57 0.11 -18.31 -20.95
C ASN A 57 -0.51 -17.13 -21.74
N ILE A 58 -0.22 -15.90 -21.32
CA ILE A 58 -0.73 -14.69 -21.95
C ILE A 58 0.09 -14.32 -23.18
N SER A 59 -0.58 -14.00 -24.28
CA SER A 59 0.06 -13.62 -25.54
C SER A 59 0.70 -12.23 -25.48
N GLY A 60 1.64 -11.95 -26.40
CA GLY A 60 2.40 -10.71 -26.44
C GLY A 60 1.56 -9.44 -26.59
N TRP A 61 0.43 -9.50 -27.31
CA TRP A 61 -0.47 -8.36 -27.47
C TRP A 61 -1.06 -7.89 -26.13
N TYR A 62 -1.64 -8.82 -25.36
CA TYR A 62 -2.20 -8.53 -24.04
C TYR A 62 -1.13 -8.09 -23.03
N LEU A 63 0.05 -8.71 -23.09
CA LEU A 63 1.19 -8.28 -22.28
C LEU A 63 1.57 -6.82 -22.56
N ASN A 64 1.62 -6.39 -23.82
CA ASN A 64 1.95 -5.01 -24.17
C ASN A 64 0.93 -4.02 -23.62
N ILE A 65 -0.37 -4.37 -23.71
CA ILE A 65 -1.43 -3.56 -23.11
C ILE A 65 -1.25 -3.48 -21.58
N ALA A 66 -1.00 -4.61 -20.92
CA ALA A 66 -0.78 -4.63 -19.48
C ALA A 66 0.44 -3.80 -19.05
N LEU A 67 1.56 -3.91 -19.79
CA LEU A 67 2.78 -3.12 -19.54
C LEU A 67 2.55 -1.62 -19.71
N PHE A 68 1.68 -1.22 -20.64
CA PHE A 68 1.33 0.18 -20.84
C PHE A 68 0.37 0.71 -19.76
N LEU A 69 -0.67 -0.06 -19.43
CA LEU A 69 -1.70 0.34 -18.47
C LEU A 69 -1.22 0.30 -17.02
N PHE A 70 -0.31 -0.61 -16.68
CA PHE A 70 0.13 -0.80 -15.30
C PHE A 70 0.76 0.46 -14.66
N PRO A 71 1.74 1.14 -15.28
CA PRO A 71 2.27 2.39 -14.74
C PRO A 71 1.22 3.51 -14.63
N ILE A 72 0.28 3.57 -15.58
CA ILE A 72 -0.82 4.54 -15.56
C ILE A 72 -1.72 4.30 -14.35
N GLY A 73 -2.14 3.06 -14.14
CA GLY A 73 -2.95 2.67 -12.98
C GLY A 73 -2.25 3.01 -11.66
N ASN A 74 -0.95 2.74 -11.55
CA ASN A 74 -0.16 3.04 -10.36
C ASN A 74 0.00 4.56 -10.12
N GLY A 75 0.15 5.35 -11.18
CA GLY A 75 0.14 6.81 -11.09
C GLY A 75 -1.21 7.34 -10.60
N LEU A 76 -2.29 6.90 -11.25
CA LEU A 76 -3.68 7.27 -10.90
C LEU A 76 -4.04 6.89 -9.46
N SER A 77 -3.53 5.75 -9.00
CA SER A 77 -3.72 5.27 -7.63
C SER A 77 -3.46 6.34 -6.58
N ARG A 78 -2.39 7.13 -6.74
CA ARG A 78 -1.99 8.14 -5.75
C ARG A 78 -2.98 9.30 -5.69
N ILE A 79 -3.52 9.70 -6.84
CA ILE A 79 -4.52 10.76 -6.94
C ILE A 79 -5.83 10.26 -6.31
N PHE A 80 -6.31 9.09 -6.74
CA PHE A 80 -7.55 8.51 -6.20
C PHE A 80 -7.46 8.22 -4.70
N ALA A 81 -6.33 7.69 -4.23
CA ALA A 81 -6.10 7.43 -2.81
C ALA A 81 -6.08 8.73 -1.99
N GLY A 82 -5.41 9.78 -2.48
CA GLY A 82 -5.43 11.10 -1.83
C GLY A 82 -6.84 11.63 -1.67
N ILE A 83 -7.58 11.72 -2.78
CA ILE A 83 -8.97 12.21 -2.80
C ILE A 83 -9.87 11.36 -1.91
N ALA A 84 -9.82 10.03 -2.06
CA ALA A 84 -10.63 9.13 -1.23
C ALA A 84 -10.31 9.33 0.26
N SER A 85 -9.03 9.44 0.60
CA SER A 85 -8.60 9.63 1.98
C SER A 85 -9.06 10.96 2.58
N ASP A 86 -9.16 12.00 1.78
CA ASP A 86 -9.66 13.31 2.22
C ASP A 86 -11.20 13.30 2.35
N CYS A 87 -11.91 12.55 1.51
CA CYS A 87 -13.38 12.49 1.53
C CYS A 87 -13.97 11.55 2.60
N ILE A 88 -13.45 10.32 2.72
CA ILE A 88 -14.03 9.28 3.59
C ILE A 88 -13.17 8.98 4.84
N GLY A 89 -11.98 9.59 4.93
CA GLY A 89 -11.06 9.46 6.06
C GLY A 89 -9.97 8.40 5.86
N ARG A 90 -8.80 8.67 6.45
CA ARG A 90 -7.54 7.92 6.26
C ARG A 90 -7.69 6.41 6.49
N ILE A 91 -8.24 6.03 7.65
CA ILE A 91 -8.40 4.62 8.05
C ILE A 91 -9.34 3.86 7.11
N LYS A 92 -10.49 4.45 6.75
CA LYS A 92 -11.47 3.81 5.86
C LYS A 92 -10.90 3.63 4.45
N SER A 93 -10.17 4.61 3.94
CA SER A 93 -9.51 4.51 2.64
C SER A 93 -8.44 3.44 2.61
N MET A 94 -7.59 3.35 3.65
CA MET A 94 -6.60 2.26 3.75
C MET A 94 -7.27 0.89 3.75
N PHE A 95 -8.30 0.70 4.58
CA PHE A 95 -9.04 -0.55 4.63
C PHE A 95 -9.58 -0.95 3.25
N ILE A 96 -10.29 -0.03 2.57
CA ILE A 96 -10.89 -0.32 1.26
C ILE A 96 -9.81 -0.63 0.22
N PHE A 97 -8.77 0.18 0.12
CA PHE A 97 -7.75 0.01 -0.90
C PHE A 97 -6.91 -1.25 -0.68
N TYR A 98 -6.54 -1.57 0.57
CA TYR A 98 -5.74 -2.76 0.87
C TYR A 98 -6.56 -4.04 0.74
N LEU A 99 -7.85 -3.98 1.06
CA LEU A 99 -8.76 -5.09 0.84
C LEU A 99 -8.94 -5.34 -0.66
N LEU A 100 -9.20 -4.29 -1.46
CA LEU A 100 -9.35 -4.40 -2.91
C LEU A 100 -8.04 -4.83 -3.60
N LEU A 101 -6.89 -4.39 -3.11
CA LEU A 101 -5.58 -4.86 -3.59
C LEU A 101 -5.41 -6.36 -3.35
N GLY A 102 -5.73 -6.85 -2.14
CA GLY A 102 -5.65 -8.27 -1.83
C GLY A 102 -6.65 -9.09 -2.65
N LEU A 103 -7.91 -8.68 -2.72
CA LEU A 103 -8.95 -9.37 -3.48
C LEU A 103 -8.67 -9.40 -4.99
N SER A 104 -8.18 -8.30 -5.56
CA SER A 104 -7.80 -8.25 -6.98
C SER A 104 -6.58 -9.12 -7.28
N THR A 105 -5.61 -9.18 -6.37
CA THR A 105 -4.46 -10.10 -6.47
C THR A 105 -4.93 -11.55 -6.41
N LEU A 106 -5.81 -11.92 -5.47
CA LEU A 106 -6.41 -13.26 -5.41
C LEU A 106 -7.19 -13.58 -6.69
N SER A 107 -7.99 -12.63 -7.17
CA SER A 107 -8.78 -12.79 -8.39
C SER A 107 -7.89 -13.04 -9.60
N LEU A 108 -6.73 -12.38 -9.69
CA LEU A 108 -5.75 -12.62 -10.75
C LEU A 108 -5.22 -14.06 -10.72
N ILE A 109 -4.95 -14.61 -9.55
CA ILE A 109 -4.43 -15.99 -9.42
C ILE A 109 -5.42 -16.99 -10.02
N TYR A 110 -6.72 -16.82 -9.77
CA TYR A 110 -7.73 -17.77 -10.25
C TYR A 110 -8.27 -17.47 -11.65
N LEU A 111 -8.32 -16.20 -12.06
CA LEU A 111 -8.97 -15.75 -13.29
C LEU A 111 -7.98 -15.24 -14.36
N GLY A 112 -6.70 -15.10 -14.00
CA GLY A 112 -5.65 -14.52 -14.85
C GLY A 112 -5.28 -15.35 -16.06
N GLY A 113 -5.74 -16.61 -16.16
CA GLY A 113 -5.59 -17.40 -17.38
C GLY A 113 -6.40 -16.85 -18.56
N ASN A 114 -7.46 -16.06 -18.30
CA ASN A 114 -8.15 -15.33 -19.35
C ASN A 114 -7.37 -14.03 -19.69
N PRO A 115 -6.93 -13.82 -20.93
CA PRO A 115 -6.09 -12.66 -21.28
C PRO A 115 -6.73 -11.29 -21.02
N ASN A 116 -8.04 -11.17 -21.21
CA ASN A 116 -8.75 -9.92 -20.92
C ASN A 116 -8.77 -9.65 -19.41
N LEU A 117 -9.05 -10.68 -18.60
CA LEU A 117 -9.07 -10.56 -17.15
C LEU A 117 -7.66 -10.31 -16.60
N PHE A 118 -6.62 -10.90 -17.17
CA PHE A 118 -5.23 -10.62 -16.80
C PHE A 118 -4.91 -9.12 -16.90
N VAL A 119 -5.26 -8.49 -18.03
CA VAL A 119 -5.02 -7.06 -18.25
C VAL A 119 -5.82 -6.22 -17.26
N ILE A 120 -7.13 -6.50 -17.13
CA ILE A 120 -8.03 -5.74 -16.25
C ILE A 120 -7.57 -5.86 -14.79
N LEU A 121 -7.30 -7.07 -14.31
CA LEU A 121 -6.89 -7.31 -12.93
C LEU A 121 -5.48 -6.76 -12.65
N SER A 122 -4.55 -6.85 -13.60
CA SER A 122 -3.22 -6.21 -13.46
C SER A 122 -3.34 -4.69 -13.33
N PHE A 123 -4.25 -4.07 -14.10
CA PHE A 123 -4.53 -2.64 -13.97
C PHE A 123 -5.18 -2.31 -12.62
N ILE A 124 -6.12 -3.12 -12.14
CA ILE A 124 -6.77 -2.93 -10.84
C ILE A 124 -5.76 -3.08 -9.69
N VAL A 125 -4.88 -4.07 -9.74
CA VAL A 125 -3.78 -4.25 -8.77
C VAL A 125 -2.87 -3.01 -8.77
N ALA A 126 -2.51 -2.48 -9.94
CA ALA A 126 -1.77 -1.22 -10.04
C ALA A 126 -2.54 -0.04 -9.42
N LEU A 127 -3.85 0.06 -9.72
CA LEU A 127 -4.71 1.16 -9.28
C LEU A 127 -4.90 1.19 -7.76
N PHE A 128 -4.90 0.05 -7.07
CA PHE A 128 -4.99 0.04 -5.61
C PHE A 128 -3.63 0.00 -4.92
N GLY A 129 -2.63 -0.60 -5.56
CA GLY A 129 -1.33 -0.80 -4.96
C GLY A 129 -0.46 0.46 -4.86
N GLY A 130 -0.72 1.51 -5.63
CA GLY A 130 -0.02 2.79 -5.50
C GLY A 130 -0.46 3.63 -4.29
N SER A 131 -1.54 3.24 -3.61
CA SER A 131 -2.16 4.01 -2.53
C SER A 131 -1.32 4.20 -1.24
N PRO A 132 -0.43 3.27 -0.83
CA PRO A 132 0.52 3.49 0.27
C PRO A 132 1.29 4.82 0.16
N PHE A 133 1.68 5.20 -1.06
CA PHE A 133 2.47 6.41 -1.31
C PHE A 133 1.67 7.70 -1.09
N ALA A 134 0.34 7.63 -1.06
CA ALA A 134 -0.53 8.74 -0.71
C ALA A 134 -0.95 8.69 0.77
N PHE A 135 -1.31 7.52 1.29
CA PHE A 135 -1.81 7.40 2.66
C PHE A 135 -0.75 7.64 3.73
N TYR A 136 0.45 7.11 3.56
CA TYR A 136 1.45 7.14 4.62
C TYR A 136 2.06 8.52 4.90
N PRO A 137 2.39 9.38 3.91
CA PRO A 137 2.76 10.76 4.19
C PRO A 137 1.71 11.49 5.03
N SER A 138 0.43 11.30 4.69
CA SER A 138 -0.69 11.95 5.38
C SER A 138 -0.88 11.42 6.80
N ILE A 139 -0.88 10.09 7.00
CA ILE A 139 -0.98 9.51 8.35
C ILE A 139 0.21 9.87 9.22
N ILE A 140 1.42 9.88 8.67
CA ILE A 140 2.60 10.27 9.44
C ILE A 140 2.46 11.71 9.93
N GLY A 141 2.02 12.63 9.07
CA GLY A 141 1.77 14.03 9.45
C GLY A 141 0.61 14.18 10.45
N ASP A 142 -0.45 13.38 10.31
CA ASP A 142 -1.62 13.40 11.19
C ASP A 142 -1.31 12.82 12.58
N TYR A 143 -0.53 11.74 12.67
CA TYR A 143 -0.24 11.02 13.92
C TYR A 143 0.96 11.58 14.68
N TYR A 144 2.01 11.97 13.96
CA TYR A 144 3.32 12.28 14.56
C TYR A 144 3.69 13.77 14.47
N GLY A 145 2.82 14.60 13.88
CA GLY A 145 3.01 16.03 13.74
C GLY A 145 3.80 16.44 12.49
N SER A 146 3.74 17.73 12.15
CA SER A 146 4.30 18.26 10.90
C SER A 146 5.80 18.59 11.00
N LEU A 147 6.33 18.85 12.20
CA LEU A 147 7.70 19.35 12.38
C LEU A 147 8.77 18.37 11.86
N TYR A 148 8.59 17.07 12.12
CA TYR A 148 9.50 16.00 11.69
C TYR A 148 8.87 15.09 10.63
N ALA A 149 7.76 15.50 9.99
CA ALA A 149 6.98 14.66 9.08
C ALA A 149 7.83 14.08 7.94
N THR A 150 8.71 14.89 7.33
CA THR A 150 9.60 14.44 6.25
C THR A 150 10.60 13.38 6.72
N ALA A 151 11.20 13.55 7.90
CA ALA A 151 12.14 12.59 8.46
C ALA A 151 11.43 11.28 8.88
N ASN A 152 10.27 11.41 9.52
CA ASN A 152 9.41 10.30 9.95
C ASN A 152 8.91 9.48 8.76
N TYR A 153 8.45 10.16 7.70
CA TYR A 153 8.05 9.50 6.47
C TYR A 153 9.25 8.88 5.75
N GLY A 154 10.40 9.57 5.70
CA GLY A 154 11.63 9.02 5.12
C GLY A 154 12.06 7.71 5.79
N LEU A 155 12.00 7.65 7.13
CA LEU A 155 12.27 6.43 7.89
C LEU A 155 11.25 5.33 7.56
N THR A 156 9.97 5.66 7.52
CA THR A 156 8.90 4.72 7.17
C THR A 156 9.04 4.22 5.72
N TYR A 157 9.50 5.08 4.81
CA TYR A 157 9.69 4.77 3.39
C TYR A 157 10.80 3.73 3.15
N THR A 158 11.69 3.49 4.11
CA THR A 158 12.64 2.37 4.06
C THR A 158 11.95 1.01 3.94
N ALA A 159 10.67 0.90 4.32
CA ALA A 159 9.82 -0.24 4.04
C ALA A 159 9.82 -0.65 2.55
N LYS A 160 9.95 0.32 1.64
CA LYS A 160 10.03 0.06 0.20
C LYS A 160 11.29 -0.74 -0.18
N ALA A 161 12.40 -0.56 0.53
CA ALA A 161 13.62 -1.34 0.29
C ALA A 161 13.39 -2.82 0.62
N TRP A 162 12.74 -3.10 1.75
CA TRP A 162 12.31 -4.46 2.12
C TRP A 162 11.30 -5.03 1.13
N ALA A 163 10.32 -4.22 0.70
CA ALA A 163 9.38 -4.62 -0.35
C ALA A 163 10.11 -4.98 -1.66
N GLY A 164 11.14 -4.22 -2.03
CA GLY A 164 12.02 -4.50 -3.17
C GLY A 164 12.74 -5.84 -3.03
N LEU A 165 13.35 -6.07 -1.86
CA LEU A 165 14.03 -7.34 -1.55
C LEU A 165 13.08 -8.53 -1.63
N ILE A 166 11.88 -8.40 -1.05
CA ILE A 166 10.83 -9.44 -1.13
C ILE A 166 10.43 -9.66 -2.59
N SER A 167 10.07 -8.58 -3.31
CA SER A 167 9.55 -8.67 -4.68
C SER A 167 10.56 -9.20 -5.69
N GLY A 168 11.87 -9.00 -5.47
CA GLY A 168 12.93 -9.45 -6.35
C GLY A 168 13.56 -10.77 -5.89
N TRP A 169 14.39 -10.69 -4.86
CA TRP A 169 15.22 -11.82 -4.41
C TRP A 169 14.37 -12.95 -3.81
N LEU A 170 13.48 -12.64 -2.87
CA LEU A 170 12.67 -13.67 -2.23
C LEU A 170 11.71 -14.31 -3.24
N THR A 171 11.04 -13.52 -4.07
CA THR A 171 10.20 -14.04 -5.15
C THR A 171 10.96 -14.98 -6.08
N GLY A 172 12.17 -14.59 -6.52
CA GLY A 172 13.00 -15.43 -7.39
C GLY A 172 13.40 -16.74 -6.70
N TYR A 173 13.81 -16.68 -5.44
CA TYR A 173 14.16 -17.87 -4.64
C TYR A 173 12.96 -18.81 -4.46
N LEU A 174 11.80 -18.27 -4.11
CA LEU A 174 10.57 -19.07 -3.94
C LEU A 174 10.08 -19.64 -5.28
N TYR A 175 10.26 -18.93 -6.39
CA TYR A 175 9.96 -19.44 -7.73
C TYR A 175 10.83 -20.64 -8.09
N LEU A 176 12.11 -20.67 -7.69
CA LEU A 176 12.98 -21.84 -7.91
C LEU A 176 12.52 -23.08 -7.13
N ILE A 177 11.91 -22.89 -5.96
CA ILE A 177 11.42 -23.99 -5.10
C ILE A 177 10.05 -24.50 -5.58
N PHE A 178 9.11 -23.59 -5.79
CA PHE A 178 7.72 -23.94 -6.07
C PHE A 178 7.40 -24.03 -7.57
N GLY A 179 8.21 -23.43 -8.44
CA GLY A 179 7.96 -23.34 -9.88
C GLY A 179 6.78 -22.45 -10.28
N SER A 180 6.11 -21.78 -9.33
CA SER A 180 4.94 -20.94 -9.58
C SER A 180 4.97 -19.64 -8.76
N TYR A 181 4.35 -18.60 -9.32
CA TYR A 181 4.10 -17.33 -8.65
C TYR A 181 2.88 -17.37 -7.72
N ASP A 182 2.00 -18.36 -7.87
CA ASP A 182 0.70 -18.39 -7.20
C ASP A 182 0.87 -18.38 -5.68
N GLN A 183 1.81 -19.18 -5.14
CA GLN A 183 2.07 -19.24 -3.69
C GLN A 183 2.56 -17.91 -3.13
N ILE A 184 3.38 -17.20 -3.91
CA ILE A 184 3.96 -15.91 -3.53
C ILE A 184 2.87 -14.82 -3.55
N LEU A 185 2.06 -14.81 -4.62
CA LEU A 185 0.93 -13.89 -4.77
C LEU A 185 -0.16 -14.17 -3.72
N LEU A 186 -0.43 -15.43 -3.39
CA LEU A 186 -1.36 -15.82 -2.32
C LEU A 186 -0.88 -15.25 -0.98
N PHE A 187 0.37 -15.52 -0.61
CA PHE A 187 0.97 -15.02 0.63
C PHE A 187 0.86 -13.49 0.74
N LEU A 188 1.21 -12.77 -0.32
CA LEU A 188 1.14 -11.31 -0.32
C LEU A 188 -0.30 -10.79 -0.32
N ALA A 189 -1.22 -11.44 -1.04
CA ALA A 189 -2.62 -11.06 -1.06
C ALA A 189 -3.26 -11.20 0.32
N PHE A 190 -3.01 -12.32 1.02
CA PHE A 190 -3.43 -12.48 2.41
C PHE A 190 -2.79 -11.45 3.34
N SER A 191 -1.50 -11.16 3.16
CA SER A 191 -0.80 -10.13 3.93
C SER A 191 -1.42 -8.73 3.72
N SER A 192 -1.85 -8.41 2.50
CA SER A 192 -2.57 -7.16 2.19
C SER A 192 -3.96 -7.12 2.83
N ILE A 193 -4.68 -8.24 2.84
CA ILE A 193 -5.99 -8.33 3.51
C ILE A 193 -5.81 -8.16 5.03
N ILE A 194 -4.82 -8.80 5.63
CA ILE A 194 -4.47 -8.62 7.04
C ILE A 194 -4.12 -7.15 7.31
N ALA A 195 -3.32 -6.51 6.45
CA ALA A 195 -3.00 -5.09 6.56
C ALA A 195 -4.26 -4.19 6.49
N ALA A 196 -5.24 -4.55 5.67
CA ALA A 196 -6.53 -3.85 5.63
C ALA A 196 -7.22 -3.89 6.99
N PHE A 197 -7.38 -5.07 7.59
CA PHE A 197 -8.00 -5.21 8.92
C PHE A 197 -7.17 -4.54 10.03
N LEU A 198 -5.84 -4.65 9.97
CA LEU A 198 -4.95 -3.95 10.91
C LEU A 198 -5.05 -2.42 10.78
N SER A 199 -5.39 -1.87 9.61
CA SER A 199 -5.59 -0.44 9.48
C SER A 199 -6.79 0.06 10.31
N LEU A 200 -7.80 -0.79 10.55
CA LEU A 200 -9.00 -0.41 11.32
C LEU A 200 -8.71 -0.18 12.80
N ILE A 201 -7.65 -0.81 13.34
CA ILE A 201 -7.26 -0.63 14.73
C ILE A 201 -6.38 0.61 14.93
N LEU A 202 -5.81 1.19 13.86
CA LEU A 202 -4.93 2.35 13.95
C LEU A 202 -5.68 3.55 14.57
N LYS A 203 -5.06 4.15 15.58
CA LYS A 203 -5.52 5.38 16.22
C LYS A 203 -4.33 6.29 16.48
N PRO A 204 -4.50 7.62 16.47
CA PRO A 204 -3.41 8.54 16.77
C PRO A 204 -2.74 8.20 18.11
N PRO A 205 -1.40 8.23 18.19
CA PRO A 205 -0.67 7.94 19.41
C PRO A 205 -0.91 9.03 20.46
N THR A 206 -1.28 8.61 21.66
CA THR A 206 -1.32 9.44 22.86
C THR A 206 0.00 9.27 23.59
N LYS A 207 0.72 10.37 23.84
CA LYS A 207 1.89 10.36 24.73
C LYS A 207 1.45 10.17 26.18
#